data_AF-A0A3M1L8I8-F1
#
_entry.id   AF-A0A3M1L8I8-F1
#
_cell.length_a   1.000
_cell.length_b   1.000
_cell.length_c   1.000
_cell.angle_alpha   90.00
_cell.angle_beta   90.00
_cell.angle_gamma   90.00
#
_symmetry.space_group_name_H-M   'P 1'
#
loop_
_entity.id
_entity.type
_entity.pdbx_description
1 polymer ?
#
loop_
_entity_poly.entity_id
_entity_poly.type
_entity_poly.pdbx_seq_one_letter_code
_entity_poly.pdbx_strand_id
1 'polypeptide(L)'
;MGKKDNLSNLYKPVLGRLPAEETMLKTISSSELRAQIKRVLNEVGYGRVQYIVERFGEPTAAIIGMEDFRLLQEIRRQQATTSFQEVIADIRARGRGLDPDDLDALIEEARTEFYHLQGRQADVH
;
A
#
# COMPACT_ATOMS: atom_id res chain seq x y z
N MET A 1 16.67 28.32 38.63
CA MET A 1 15.80 27.17 39.02
C MET A 1 14.88 26.86 37.84
N GLY A 2 15.36 26.06 36.88
CA GLY A 2 14.65 25.81 35.62
C GLY A 2 13.93 24.48 35.67
N LYS A 3 12.60 24.51 35.80
CA LYS A 3 11.75 23.33 35.69
C LYS A 3 11.19 23.33 34.27
N LYS A 4 11.81 22.55 33.39
CA LYS A 4 11.26 22.23 32.07
C LYS A 4 10.25 21.12 32.30
N ASP A 5 8.98 21.45 32.19
CA ASP A 5 7.89 20.49 32.34
C ASP A 5 7.93 19.51 31.16
N ASN A 6 8.01 18.26 31.55
CA ASN A 6 8.35 17.11 30.74
C ASN A 6 7.10 16.63 29.99
N LEU A 7 6.96 17.03 28.72
CA LEU A 7 5.86 16.60 27.84
C LEU A 7 6.16 15.28 27.09
N SER A 8 7.09 14.46 27.57
CA SER A 8 7.52 13.24 26.86
C SER A 8 6.70 11.98 27.18
N ASN A 9 5.43 12.09 27.58
CA ASN A 9 4.65 10.91 28.02
C ASN A 9 3.29 10.72 27.34
N LEU A 10 3.13 11.15 26.09
CA LEU A 10 1.89 10.92 25.32
C LEU A 10 2.09 10.13 24.02
N TYR A 11 2.92 9.09 24.06
CA TYR A 11 2.87 8.02 23.06
C TYR A 11 3.10 6.67 23.75
N LYS A 12 2.01 6.03 24.16
CA LYS A 12 1.98 4.57 24.36
C LYS A 12 0.97 4.00 23.37
N PRO A 13 1.40 3.30 22.31
CA PRO A 13 0.50 2.42 21.59
C PRO A 13 0.38 1.10 22.36
N VAL A 14 -0.86 0.75 22.69
CA VAL A 14 -1.26 -0.57 23.19
C VAL A 14 -1.53 -1.44 21.95
N LEU A 15 -0.64 -2.39 21.65
CA LEU A 15 -0.97 -3.62 20.93
C LEU A 15 0.23 -4.58 21.02
N GLY A 16 -0.01 -5.77 21.58
CA GLY A 16 1.02 -6.69 22.00
C GLY A 16 1.80 -7.35 20.87
N ARG A 17 3.08 -6.98 20.75
CA ARG A 17 4.25 -7.87 20.62
C ARG A 17 5.50 -7.04 20.96
N LEU A 18 6.40 -7.62 21.75
CA LEU A 18 7.72 -7.09 22.12
C LEU A 18 8.56 -6.67 20.89
N PRO A 19 9.61 -5.85 21.09
CA PRO A 19 9.94 -4.67 20.29
C PRO A 19 10.06 -5.01 18.80
N ALA A 20 9.71 -4.06 17.94
CA ALA A 20 10.34 -4.02 16.63
C ALA A 20 11.85 -4.13 16.88
N GLU A 21 12.46 -5.28 16.57
CA GLU A 21 13.89 -5.28 16.28
C GLU A 21 14.04 -4.17 15.25
N GLU A 22 14.84 -3.16 15.58
CA GLU A 22 14.98 -1.94 14.80
C GLU A 22 15.47 -2.34 13.40
N THR A 23 14.54 -2.55 12.47
CA THR A 23 14.86 -3.03 11.14
C THR A 23 15.70 -1.96 10.47
N MET A 24 17.00 -2.22 10.31
CA MET A 24 17.90 -1.21 9.79
C MET A 24 17.55 -0.90 8.33
N LEU A 25 17.23 0.36 8.06
CA LEU A 25 17.03 0.86 6.71
C LEU A 25 18.36 1.32 6.14
N LYS A 26 18.74 0.76 4.99
CA LYS A 26 19.95 1.13 4.25
C LYS A 26 19.59 1.60 2.86
N THR A 27 20.51 2.33 2.24
CA THR A 27 20.38 2.77 0.85
C THR A 27 21.46 2.10 0.01
N ILE A 28 21.11 1.70 -1.21
CA ILE A 28 22.03 1.08 -2.16
C ILE A 28 21.73 1.56 -3.58
N SER A 29 22.78 1.87 -4.36
CA SER A 29 22.59 2.19 -5.78
C SER A 29 22.24 0.94 -6.59
N SER A 30 21.54 1.12 -7.71
CA SER A 30 21.21 0.02 -8.62
C SER A 30 22.45 -0.73 -9.14
N SER A 31 23.55 -0.01 -9.38
CA SER A 31 24.84 -0.58 -9.78
C SER A 31 25.46 -1.45 -8.68
N GLU A 32 25.44 -0.96 -7.44
CA GLU A 32 25.99 -1.70 -6.30
C GLU A 32 25.13 -2.92 -5.94
N LEU A 33 23.80 -2.77 -6.01
CA LEU A 33 22.86 -3.88 -5.84
C LEU A 33 23.14 -5.00 -6.83
N ARG A 34 23.38 -4.67 -8.11
CA ARG A 34 23.72 -5.66 -9.13
C ARG A 34 25.01 -6.40 -8.79
N ALA A 35 26.02 -5.70 -8.27
CA ALA A 35 27.29 -6.29 -7.88
C ALA A 35 27.19 -7.18 -6.63
N GLN A 36 26.28 -6.88 -5.71
CA GLN A 36 26.24 -7.48 -4.37
C GLN A 36 24.89 -8.15 -4.04
N ILE A 37 24.10 -8.55 -5.05
CA ILE A 37 22.72 -9.01 -4.88
C ILE A 37 22.59 -10.16 -3.86
N LYS A 38 23.54 -11.10 -3.86
CA LYS A 38 23.55 -12.24 -2.93
C LYS A 38 23.65 -11.79 -1.46
N ARG A 39 24.49 -10.78 -1.16
CA ARG A 39 24.64 -10.23 0.19
C ARG A 39 23.35 -9.54 0.63
N VAL A 40 22.80 -8.70 -0.24
CA VAL A 40 21.56 -7.96 0.03
C VAL A 40 20.40 -8.91 0.32
N LEU A 41 20.19 -9.93 -0.52
CA LEU A 41 19.12 -10.92 -0.31
C LEU A 41 19.29 -11.71 0.98
N ASN A 42 20.53 -12.06 1.36
CA ASN A 42 20.79 -12.71 2.64
C ASN A 42 20.43 -11.78 3.81
N GLU A 43 20.91 -10.54 3.80
CA GLU A 43 20.63 -9.58 4.88
C GLU A 43 19.13 -9.31 5.07
N VAL A 44 18.39 -9.17 3.97
CA VAL A 44 16.94 -8.98 3.98
C VAL A 44 16.21 -10.27 4.40
N GLY A 45 16.65 -11.43 3.91
CA GLY A 45 16.02 -12.72 4.19
C GLY A 45 16.10 -13.14 5.66
N TYR A 46 17.17 -12.75 6.36
CA TYR A 46 17.29 -12.98 7.81
C TYR A 46 16.56 -11.93 8.67
N GLY A 47 15.80 -11.01 8.06
CA GLY A 47 14.93 -10.05 8.76
C GLY A 47 15.66 -8.88 9.42
N ARG A 48 16.95 -8.69 9.13
CA ARG A 48 17.80 -7.72 9.85
C ARG A 48 17.87 -6.34 9.21
N VAL A 49 17.54 -6.24 7.92
CA VAL A 49 17.80 -5.05 7.10
C VAL A 49 16.74 -4.90 6.01
N GLN A 50 16.34 -3.66 5.72
CA GLN A 50 15.61 -3.26 4.52
C GLN A 50 16.48 -2.33 3.67
N TYR A 51 16.31 -2.39 2.35
CA TYR A 51 17.10 -1.57 1.43
C TYR A 51 16.21 -0.66 0.58
N ILE A 52 16.55 0.63 0.51
CA ILE A 52 16.11 1.54 -0.54
C ILE A 52 17.08 1.42 -1.71
N VAL A 53 16.55 1.13 -2.89
CA VAL A 53 17.31 1.07 -4.13
C VAL A 53 17.19 2.40 -4.85
N GLU A 54 18.33 3.03 -5.09
CA GLU A 54 18.41 4.30 -5.81
C GLU A 54 18.88 4.10 -7.24
N ARG A 55 18.32 4.89 -8.15
CA ARG A 55 18.79 5.00 -9.53
C ARG A 55 19.06 6.46 -9.81
N PHE A 56 20.32 6.77 -10.15
CA PHE A 56 20.79 8.16 -10.36
C PHE A 56 20.54 9.09 -9.15
N GLY A 57 20.63 8.55 -7.93
CA GLY A 57 20.41 9.30 -6.69
C GLY A 57 18.94 9.40 -6.26
N GLU A 58 18.01 8.84 -7.05
CA GLU A 58 16.57 8.87 -6.74
C GLU A 58 16.08 7.50 -6.22
N PRO A 59 15.42 7.45 -5.05
CA PRO A 59 14.77 6.25 -4.53
C PRO A 59 13.74 5.70 -5.53
N THR A 60 13.93 4.47 -6.00
CA THR A 60 13.09 3.87 -7.05
C THR A 60 12.36 2.61 -6.57
N ALA A 61 12.99 1.82 -5.69
CA ALA A 61 12.41 0.58 -5.19
C ALA A 61 12.85 0.32 -3.75
N ALA A 62 12.17 -0.60 -3.07
CA ALA A 62 12.60 -1.13 -1.79
C ALA A 62 12.72 -2.65 -1.85
N ILE A 63 13.71 -3.20 -1.15
CA ILE A 63 13.87 -4.64 -0.94
C ILE A 63 13.59 -4.89 0.53
N ILE A 64 12.55 -5.68 0.77
CA ILE A 64 12.02 -5.98 2.10
C ILE A 64 11.84 -7.49 2.28
N GLY A 65 11.75 -7.93 3.53
CA GLY A 65 11.49 -9.32 3.86
C GLY A 65 10.10 -9.77 3.40
N MET A 66 9.92 -11.09 3.26
CA MET A 66 8.64 -11.67 2.83
C MET A 66 7.52 -11.47 3.87
N GLU A 67 7.85 -11.40 5.16
CA GLU A 67 6.87 -11.13 6.21
C GLU A 67 6.31 -9.71 6.10
N ASP A 68 7.18 -8.71 6.01
CA ASP A 68 6.80 -7.30 5.79
C ASP A 68 6.01 -7.13 4.49
N PHE A 69 6.44 -7.79 3.40
CA PHE A 69 5.73 -7.74 2.12
C PHE A 69 4.30 -8.29 2.23
N ARG A 70 4.11 -9.41 2.93
CA ARG A 70 2.78 -9.99 3.16
C ARG A 70 1.91 -9.08 4.01
N LEU A 71 2.47 -8.48 5.06
CA LEU A 71 1.76 -7.52 5.90
C LEU A 71 1.31 -6.30 5.08
N LEU A 72 2.20 -5.72 4.27
CA LEU A 72 1.88 -4.61 3.38
C LEU A 72 0.80 -4.96 2.37
N GLN A 73 0.84 -6.15 1.78
CA GLN A 73 -0.21 -6.62 0.88
C GLN A 73 -1.57 -6.72 1.57
N GLU A 74 -1.61 -7.28 2.78
CA GLU A 74 -2.84 -7.44 3.54
C GLU A 74 -3.46 -6.08 3.88
N ILE A 75 -2.64 -5.14 4.36
CA ILE A 75 -3.08 -3.77 4.67
C ILE A 75 -3.64 -3.10 3.41
N ARG A 76 -2.95 -3.18 2.28
CA ARG A 76 -3.42 -2.61 1.01
C ARG A 76 -4.73 -3.23 0.54
N ARG A 77 -4.90 -4.54 0.72
CA ARG A 77 -6.14 -5.25 0.40
C ARG A 77 -7.31 -4.74 1.25
N GLN A 78 -7.11 -4.61 2.55
CA GLN A 78 -8.13 -4.09 3.48
C GLN A 78 -8.50 -2.64 3.17
N GLN A 79 -7.51 -1.80 2.84
CA GLN A 79 -7.75 -0.41 2.43
C GLN A 79 -8.57 -0.33 1.13
N ALA A 80 -8.27 -1.18 0.14
CA ALA A 80 -9.04 -1.23 -1.10
C ALA A 80 -10.50 -1.67 -0.87
N THR A 81 -10.73 -2.61 0.06
CA THR A 81 -12.10 -2.99 0.44
C THR A 81 -12.83 -1.87 1.16
N THR A 82 -12.15 -1.14 2.05
CA THR A 82 -12.73 -0.02 2.80
C THR A 82 -13.09 1.14 1.87
N SER A 83 -12.17 1.54 0.98
CA SER A 83 -12.45 2.60 0.00
C SER A 83 -13.57 2.23 -0.96
N PHE A 84 -13.66 0.96 -1.36
CA PHE A 84 -14.78 0.47 -2.17
C PHE A 84 -16.11 0.56 -1.42
N GLN A 85 -16.15 0.17 -0.14
CA GLN A 85 -17.34 0.29 0.69
C GLN A 85 -17.76 1.76 0.88
N GLU A 86 -16.81 2.67 1.05
CA GLU A 86 -17.07 4.11 1.13
C GLU A 86 -17.66 4.65 -0.18
N VAL A 87 -17.12 4.25 -1.33
CA VAL A 87 -17.67 4.63 -2.65
C VAL A 87 -19.09 4.10 -2.84
N ILE A 88 -19.36 2.85 -2.48
CA ILE A 88 -20.71 2.26 -2.55
C ILE A 88 -21.67 2.95 -1.56
N ALA A 89 -21.20 3.27 -0.36
CA ALA A 89 -21.99 4.00 0.63
C ALA A 89 -22.31 5.42 0.14
N ASP A 90 -21.36 6.11 -0.50
CA ASP A 90 -21.55 7.41 -1.14
C ASP A 90 -22.55 7.33 -2.30
N ILE A 91 -22.43 6.34 -3.18
CA ILE A 91 -23.39 6.10 -4.27
C ILE A 91 -24.78 5.84 -3.68
N ARG A 92 -24.90 5.02 -2.65
CA ARG A 92 -26.18 4.75 -1.97
C ARG A 92 -26.73 5.99 -1.26
N ALA A 93 -25.87 6.81 -0.64
CA ALA A 93 -26.26 8.03 0.03
C ALA A 93 -26.74 9.09 -0.96
N ARG A 94 -26.06 9.22 -2.11
CA ARG A 94 -26.46 10.10 -3.23
C ARG A 94 -27.67 9.55 -3.98
N GLY A 95 -27.80 8.23 -4.05
CA GLY A 95 -28.91 7.49 -4.63
C GLY A 95 -30.11 7.34 -3.70
N ARG A 96 -30.12 7.95 -2.51
CA ARG A 96 -31.34 8.09 -1.70
C ARG A 96 -32.30 9.04 -2.42
N GLY A 97 -33.05 8.47 -3.35
CA GLY A 97 -33.94 9.16 -4.27
C GLY A 97 -34.22 8.37 -5.56
N LEU A 98 -33.47 7.29 -5.83
CA LEU A 98 -33.72 6.38 -6.94
C LEU A 98 -34.27 5.05 -6.39
N ASP A 99 -35.31 4.53 -7.05
CA ASP A 99 -35.89 3.22 -6.78
C ASP A 99 -34.83 2.14 -7.03
N PRO A 100 -34.69 1.08 -6.22
CA PRO A 100 -33.79 -0.05 -6.47
C PRO A 100 -33.74 -0.55 -7.93
N ASP A 101 -34.87 -0.54 -8.65
CA ASP A 101 -34.96 -0.94 -10.05
C ASP A 101 -34.19 0.02 -11.00
N ASP A 102 -34.15 1.32 -10.68
CA ASP A 102 -33.40 2.32 -11.45
C ASP A 102 -31.89 2.23 -11.19
N LEU A 103 -31.48 1.82 -9.99
CA LEU A 103 -30.08 1.63 -9.64
C LEU A 103 -29.48 0.42 -10.36
N ASP A 104 -30.22 -0.69 -10.43
CA ASP A 104 -29.78 -1.88 -11.16
C ASP A 104 -29.69 -1.59 -12.67
N ALA A 105 -30.61 -0.80 -13.22
CA ALA A 105 -30.54 -0.34 -14.61
C ALA A 105 -29.29 0.52 -14.89
N LEU A 106 -28.95 1.46 -14.00
CA LEU A 106 -27.74 2.30 -14.11
C LEU A 106 -26.45 1.48 -13.98
N ILE A 107 -26.44 0.46 -13.13
CA ILE A 107 -25.29 -0.44 -12.97
C ILE A 107 -25.07 -1.27 -14.24
N GLU A 108 -26.14 -1.78 -14.85
CA GLU A 108 -26.05 -2.56 -16.09
C GLU A 108 -25.73 -1.68 -17.31
N GLU A 109 -26.22 -0.44 -17.36
CA GLU A 109 -25.85 0.54 -18.39
C GLU A 109 -24.35 0.87 -18.31
N ALA A 110 -23.83 1.19 -17.13
CA ALA A 110 -22.40 1.47 -16.92
C ALA A 110 -21.52 0.24 -17.22
N ARG A 111 -21.99 -0.97 -16.87
CA ARG A 111 -21.32 -2.23 -17.20
C ARG A 111 -21.24 -2.41 -18.72
N THR A 112 -22.33 -2.12 -19.44
CA THR A 112 -22.41 -2.22 -20.90
C THR A 112 -21.48 -1.20 -21.59
N GLU A 113 -21.46 0.05 -21.13
CA GLU A 113 -20.54 1.08 -21.64
C GLU A 113 -19.07 0.72 -21.43
N PHE A 114 -18.72 0.14 -20.27
CA PHE A 114 -17.36 -0.30 -19.98
C PHE A 114 -16.90 -1.42 -20.93
N TYR A 115 -17.77 -2.39 -21.24
CA TYR A 115 -17.47 -3.44 -22.21
C TYR A 115 -17.33 -2.89 -23.64
N HIS A 116 -18.12 -1.87 -24.01
CA HIS A 116 -17.99 -1.22 -25.31
C HIS A 116 -16.71 -0.37 -25.45
N LEU A 117 -16.23 0.24 -24.37
CA LEU A 117 -14.95 0.96 -24.35
C LEU A 117 -13.75 0.01 -24.46
N GLN A 118 -13.78 -1.15 -23.80
CA GLN A 118 -12.72 -2.17 -23.94
C GLN A 118 -12.74 -2.87 -25.31
N GLY A 119 -13.92 -3.00 -25.96
CA GLY A 119 -14.03 -3.55 -27.31
C GLY A 119 -13.35 -2.70 -28.40
N ARG A 120 -13.22 -1.38 -28.22
CA ARG A 120 -12.51 -0.50 -29.18
C ARG A 120 -11.00 -0.51 -29.04
N GLN A 121 -10.45 -1.11 -27.97
CA GLN A 121 -9.01 -1.18 -27.74
C GLN A 121 -8.38 -2.50 -28.22
N ALA A 122 -9.20 -3.48 -28.66
CA ALA A 122 -8.74 -4.77 -29.19
C ALA A 122 -8.53 -4.80 -30.72
N ASP A 123 -9.02 -3.80 -31.48
CA ASP A 123 -8.85 -3.70 -32.94
C ASP A 123 -7.85 -2.60 -33.36
N VAL A 124 -6.81 -2.38 -32.55
CA VAL A 124 -5.63 -1.58 -32.97
C VAL A 124 -4.34 -2.34 -32.64
N HIS A 125 -4.19 -3.51 -33.26
CA HIS A 125 -2.88 -4.09 -33.58
C HIS A 125 -2.93 -4.87 -34.89
#